data_AF-A0A444RLN0-F1
#
_entry.id   AF-A0A444RLN0-F1
#
_cell.length_a   1.000
_cell.length_b   1.000
_cell.length_c   1.000
_cell.angle_alpha   90.00
_cell.angle_beta   90.00
_cell.angle_gamma   90.00
#
_symmetry.space_group_name_H-M   'P 1'
#
loop_
_entity.id
_entity.type
_entity.pdbx_description
1 polymer ?
#
loop_
_entity_poly.entity_id
_entity_poly.type
_entity_poly.pdbx_seq_one_letter_code
_entity_poly.pdbx_strand_id
1 'polypeptide(L)'
;MADRHVSFLFGGDQSWKSSAWTASDDRVRGGRSQSYLRCQNVGPAEFHGHLDIMALGGAGFASQRTVGSLDLDLSSYEGLSISINHSDGKKYTLTLKDEILPRRPDGREQSTVSWEFDFVHPDSENQFYDAKLLR
;
A
#
# COMPACT_ATOMS: atom_id res chain seq x y z
N MET A 1 0.14 -30.01 12.02
CA MET A 1 0.49 -28.66 11.53
C MET A 1 -0.82 -27.91 11.47
N ALA A 2 -1.01 -26.88 12.30
CA ALA A 2 -2.27 -26.14 12.32
C ALA A 2 -2.40 -25.38 11.00
N ASP A 3 -3.57 -25.49 10.37
CA ASP A 3 -3.92 -24.75 9.17
C ASP A 3 -3.90 -23.25 9.50
N ARG A 4 -3.01 -22.48 8.85
CA ARG A 4 -2.84 -21.05 9.13
C ARG A 4 -3.98 -20.32 8.44
N HIS A 5 -5.03 -20.00 9.18
CA HIS A 5 -6.18 -19.28 8.65
C HIS A 5 -5.76 -17.88 8.20
N VAL A 6 -5.76 -17.64 6.89
CA VAL A 6 -5.47 -16.33 6.28
C VAL A 6 -6.79 -15.64 5.96
N SER A 7 -7.02 -14.49 6.59
CA SER A 7 -8.16 -13.62 6.27
C SER A 7 -7.69 -12.50 5.35
N PHE A 8 -8.42 -12.27 4.25
CA PHE A 8 -8.10 -11.20 3.31
C PHE A 8 -8.75 -9.88 3.72
N LEU A 9 -7.94 -8.86 4.01
CA LEU A 9 -8.42 -7.48 4.21
C LEU A 9 -8.80 -6.82 2.87
N PHE A 10 -7.99 -7.09 1.84
CA PHE A 10 -8.20 -6.66 0.46
C PHE A 10 -7.72 -7.78 -0.47
N GLY A 11 -8.39 -7.95 -1.62
CA GLY A 11 -8.04 -9.01 -2.54
C GLY A 11 -8.45 -10.41 -2.05
N GLY A 12 -7.75 -11.43 -2.55
CA GLY A 12 -8.09 -12.83 -2.30
C GLY A 12 -9.47 -13.16 -2.86
N ASP A 13 -10.38 -13.59 -1.99
CA ASP A 13 -11.77 -13.90 -2.35
C ASP A 13 -12.63 -12.65 -2.55
N GLN A 14 -12.12 -11.45 -2.22
CA GLN A 14 -12.81 -10.19 -2.40
C GLN A 14 -12.10 -9.30 -3.43
N SER A 15 -12.87 -8.61 -4.27
CA SER A 15 -12.31 -7.63 -5.21
C SER A 15 -11.79 -6.40 -4.48
N TRP A 16 -10.69 -5.85 -4.97
CA TRP A 16 -10.28 -4.49 -4.59
C TRP A 16 -11.33 -3.49 -5.07
N LYS A 17 -11.74 -2.55 -4.20
CA LYS A 17 -12.69 -1.49 -4.54
C LYS A 17 -11.97 -0.17 -4.63
N SER A 18 -11.89 0.44 -5.82
CA SER A 18 -11.22 1.73 -6.01
C SER A 18 -11.79 2.83 -5.10
N SER A 19 -13.09 2.80 -4.82
CA SER A 19 -13.76 3.74 -3.90
C SER A 19 -13.30 3.64 -2.44
N ALA A 20 -12.65 2.54 -2.06
CA ALA A 20 -12.11 2.36 -0.71
C ALA A 20 -10.71 2.98 -0.55
N TRP A 21 -10.13 3.54 -1.62
CA TRP A 21 -8.77 4.05 -1.64
C TRP A 21 -8.71 5.48 -2.17
N THR A 22 -7.75 6.25 -1.68
CA THR A 22 -7.49 7.61 -2.15
C THR A 22 -6.00 7.93 -2.13
N ALA A 23 -5.61 8.83 -3.03
CA ALA A 23 -4.24 9.32 -3.12
C ALA A 23 -3.90 10.24 -1.94
N SER A 24 -2.68 10.10 -1.45
CA SER A 24 -2.08 10.88 -0.37
C SER A 24 -0.70 11.33 -0.83
N ASP A 25 -0.66 12.25 -1.78
CA ASP A 25 0.59 12.74 -2.41
C ASP A 25 1.00 14.13 -1.90
N ASP A 26 2.25 14.51 -2.17
CA ASP A 26 2.87 15.77 -1.76
C ASP A 26 2.32 17.06 -2.41
N ARG A 27 1.34 16.95 -3.30
CA ARG A 27 0.74 18.08 -4.05
C ARG A 27 0.19 19.19 -3.16
N VAL A 28 -0.26 18.86 -1.95
CA VAL A 28 -0.77 19.85 -0.97
C VAL A 28 0.34 20.75 -0.40
N ARG A 29 1.62 20.44 -0.67
CA ARG A 29 2.79 21.23 -0.29
C ARG A 29 3.51 21.83 -1.51
N GLY A 30 2.89 21.78 -2.69
CA GLY A 30 3.51 22.21 -3.95
C GLY A 30 4.39 21.14 -4.60
N GLY A 31 4.34 19.90 -4.11
CA GLY A 31 5.01 18.77 -4.75
C GLY A 31 4.34 18.34 -6.06
N ARG A 32 5.02 17.47 -6.81
CA ARG A 32 4.62 17.03 -8.15
C ARG A 32 4.41 15.52 -8.23
N SER A 33 4.44 14.82 -7.11
CA SER A 33 4.22 13.38 -7.07
C SER A 33 2.75 13.04 -7.31
N GLN A 34 2.52 11.90 -7.96
CA GLN A 34 1.19 11.39 -8.27
C GLN A 34 1.20 9.87 -8.13
N SER A 35 0.27 9.33 -7.35
CA SER A 35 0.07 7.89 -7.25
C SER A 35 -1.36 7.50 -7.63
N TYR A 36 -1.50 6.24 -8.02
CA TYR A 36 -2.76 5.63 -8.43
C TYR A 36 -2.83 4.19 -7.91
N LEU A 37 -4.04 3.78 -7.52
CA LEU A 37 -4.36 2.38 -7.28
C LEU A 37 -5.40 1.93 -8.30
N ARG A 38 -4.99 1.11 -9.26
CA ARG A 38 -5.90 0.51 -10.23
C ARG A 38 -6.40 -0.81 -9.67
N CYS A 39 -7.68 -0.85 -9.30
CA CYS A 39 -8.35 -2.05 -8.84
C CYS A 39 -8.96 -2.81 -10.03
N GLN A 40 -8.72 -4.12 -10.08
CA GLN A 40 -9.36 -5.01 -11.05
C GLN A 40 -10.60 -5.68 -10.42
N ASN A 41 -11.56 -6.08 -11.26
CA ASN A 41 -12.76 -6.78 -10.79
C ASN A 41 -12.40 -8.13 -10.14
N VAL A 42 -11.38 -8.81 -10.64
CA VAL A 42 -10.82 -10.04 -10.09
C VAL A 42 -9.30 -9.92 -10.13
N GLY A 43 -8.62 -10.34 -9.07
CA GLY A 43 -7.15 -10.36 -9.00
C GLY A 43 -6.53 -9.17 -8.25
N PRO A 44 -5.22 -8.96 -8.39
CA PRO A 44 -4.47 -7.96 -7.63
C PRO A 44 -4.82 -6.53 -8.06
N ALA A 45 -4.69 -5.59 -7.13
CA ALA A 45 -4.61 -4.16 -7.47
C ALA A 45 -3.19 -3.80 -7.92
N GLU A 46 -3.10 -2.83 -8.83
CA GLU A 46 -1.85 -2.27 -9.33
C GLU A 46 -1.63 -0.90 -8.69
N PHE A 47 -0.57 -0.77 -7.89
CA PHE A 47 -0.07 0.52 -7.43
C PHE A 47 0.94 1.05 -8.45
N HIS A 48 0.72 2.26 -8.97
CA HIS A 48 1.61 2.88 -9.94
C HIS A 48 1.60 4.41 -9.82
N GLY A 49 2.63 5.07 -10.36
CA GLY A 49 2.70 6.53 -10.29
C GLY A 49 4.06 7.11 -10.63
N HIS A 50 4.22 8.40 -10.31
CA HIS A 50 5.46 9.13 -10.42
C HIS A 50 5.79 9.79 -9.07
N LEU A 51 6.97 9.46 -8.54
CA LEU A 51 7.54 10.11 -7.36
C LEU A 51 8.52 11.19 -7.84
N ASP A 52 8.18 12.45 -7.61
CA ASP A 52 9.05 13.60 -7.89
C ASP A 52 9.68 14.08 -6.58
N ILE A 53 10.98 13.80 -6.41
CA ILE A 53 11.74 14.26 -5.24
C ILE A 53 12.37 15.64 -5.45
N MET A 54 12.28 16.22 -6.65
CA MET A 54 12.97 17.46 -7.02
C MET A 54 12.13 18.68 -6.65
N ALA A 55 10.81 18.61 -6.83
CA ALA A 55 9.89 19.72 -6.59
C ALA A 55 9.98 20.29 -5.17
N LEU A 56 10.31 19.45 -4.17
CA LEU A 56 10.47 19.85 -2.77
C LEU A 56 11.91 19.72 -2.27
N GLY A 57 12.90 19.85 -3.16
CA GLY A 57 14.31 19.96 -2.77
C GLY A 57 14.90 18.68 -2.17
N GLY A 58 14.57 17.52 -2.72
CA GLY A 58 15.00 16.20 -2.25
C GLY A 58 13.93 15.44 -1.47
N ALA A 59 12.78 16.06 -1.20
CA ALA A 59 11.62 15.42 -0.57
C ALA A 59 10.52 15.15 -1.60
N GLY A 60 9.71 14.12 -1.34
CA GLY A 60 8.52 13.81 -2.11
C GLY A 60 7.84 12.56 -1.57
N PHE A 61 6.53 12.45 -1.77
CA PHE A 61 5.80 11.22 -1.45
C PHE A 61 4.62 11.02 -2.39
N ALA A 62 4.45 9.77 -2.82
CA ALA A 62 3.34 9.29 -3.65
C ALA A 62 2.79 8.03 -2.98
N SER A 63 1.60 8.09 -2.39
CA SER A 63 1.04 6.94 -1.67
C SER A 63 -0.48 6.85 -1.78
N GLN A 64 -0.99 5.65 -1.59
CA GLN A 64 -2.43 5.37 -1.54
C GLN A 64 -2.78 4.91 -0.13
N ARG A 65 -3.95 5.31 0.34
CA ARG A 65 -4.46 4.92 1.66
C ARG A 65 -5.95 4.61 1.60
N THR A 66 -6.44 3.91 2.60
CA THR A 66 -7.87 3.63 2.73
C THR A 66 -8.67 4.90 3.01
N VAL A 67 -9.92 4.91 2.54
CA VAL A 67 -10.90 5.95 2.85
C VAL A 67 -11.67 5.53 4.10
N GLY A 68 -11.57 6.34 5.16
CA GLY A 68 -12.24 6.05 6.43
C GLY A 68 -11.56 4.93 7.22
N SER A 69 -12.18 4.61 8.37
CA SER A 69 -11.73 3.53 9.23
C SER A 69 -12.15 2.18 8.63
N LEU A 70 -11.32 1.16 8.82
CA LEU A 70 -11.69 -0.22 8.51
C LEU A 70 -12.34 -0.93 9.71
N ASP A 71 -12.28 -0.32 10.90
CA ASP A 71 -12.83 -0.83 12.17
C ASP A 71 -12.46 -2.31 12.41
N LEU A 72 -11.18 -2.64 12.20
CA LEU A 72 -10.66 -4.00 12.31
C LEU A 72 -10.21 -4.29 13.74
N ASP A 73 -10.67 -5.42 14.29
CA ASP A 73 -10.02 -6.05 15.44
C ASP A 73 -9.03 -7.10 14.94
N LEU A 74 -7.73 -6.78 15.06
CA LEU A 74 -6.63 -7.65 14.64
C LEU A 74 -5.99 -8.40 15.82
N SER A 75 -6.56 -8.32 17.02
CA SER A 75 -5.95 -8.86 18.26
C SER A 75 -5.73 -10.38 18.24
N SER A 76 -6.49 -11.11 17.43
CA SER A 76 -6.37 -12.56 17.26
C SER A 76 -5.33 -12.98 16.21
N TYR A 77 -4.73 -12.02 15.50
CA TYR A 77 -3.76 -12.29 14.43
C TYR A 77 -2.33 -12.01 14.90
N GLU A 78 -1.39 -12.82 14.43
CA GLU A 78 0.05 -12.65 14.72
C GLU A 78 0.70 -11.55 13.89
N GLY A 79 0.07 -11.15 12.78
CA GLY A 79 0.64 -10.14 11.87
C GLY A 79 -0.12 -10.02 10.55
N LEU A 80 0.40 -9.12 9.71
CA LEU A 80 -0.10 -8.86 8.36
C LEU A 80 0.77 -9.56 7.31
N SER A 81 0.15 -9.97 6.21
CA SER A 81 0.84 -10.51 5.04
C SER A 81 0.50 -9.68 3.81
N ILE A 82 1.50 -9.43 2.96
CA ILE A 82 1.33 -8.75 1.68
C ILE A 82 1.77 -9.71 0.59
N SER A 83 0.87 -10.01 -0.34
CA SER A 83 1.20 -10.76 -1.56
C SER A 83 1.52 -9.79 -2.69
N ILE A 84 2.68 -9.96 -3.33
CA ILE A 84 3.15 -9.11 -4.42
C ILE A 84 3.28 -9.99 -5.66
N ASN A 85 2.49 -9.67 -6.69
CA ASN A 85 2.49 -10.42 -7.94
C ASN A 85 3.53 -9.88 -8.92
N HIS A 86 3.64 -8.55 -9.00
CA HIS A 86 4.60 -7.84 -9.85
C HIS A 86 5.25 -6.72 -9.05
N SER A 87 6.53 -6.48 -9.29
CA SER A 87 7.31 -5.42 -8.66
C SER A 87 8.33 -4.85 -9.63
N ASP A 88 8.67 -3.59 -9.42
CA ASP A 88 9.65 -2.82 -10.17
C ASP A 88 10.98 -2.66 -9.42
N GLY A 89 11.22 -3.52 -8.42
CA GLY A 89 12.45 -3.56 -7.62
C GLY A 89 12.66 -2.37 -6.68
N LYS A 90 11.70 -1.43 -6.58
CA LYS A 90 11.82 -0.26 -5.70
C LYS A 90 11.48 -0.61 -4.25
N LYS A 91 11.93 0.26 -3.34
CA LYS A 91 11.55 0.19 -1.93
C LYS A 91 10.19 0.84 -1.73
N TYR A 92 9.32 0.15 -1.01
CA TYR A 92 8.01 0.63 -0.58
C TYR A 92 7.89 0.54 0.94
N THR A 93 6.97 1.34 1.49
CA THR A 93 6.65 1.34 2.92
C THR A 93 5.17 1.03 3.08
N LEU A 94 4.84 0.01 3.88
CA LEU A 94 3.49 -0.18 4.40
C LEU A 94 3.34 0.66 5.66
N THR A 95 2.32 1.51 5.73
CA THR A 95 1.98 2.29 6.92
C THR A 95 0.64 1.85 7.49
N LEU A 96 0.63 1.47 8.77
CA LEU A 96 -0.57 1.23 9.56
C LEU A 96 -0.78 2.38 10.55
N LYS A 97 -2.05 2.76 10.73
CA LYS A 97 -2.50 3.74 11.72
C LYS A 97 -3.70 3.16 12.47
N ASP A 98 -3.80 3.46 13.75
CA ASP A 98 -4.86 3.01 14.65
C ASP A 98 -6.03 3.99 14.72
N GLU A 99 -5.79 5.27 14.42
CA GLU A 99 -6.82 6.30 14.43
C GLU A 99 -6.80 7.20 13.18
N ILE A 100 -7.99 7.71 12.85
CA ILE A 100 -8.16 8.77 11.85
C ILE A 100 -8.70 9.99 12.58
N LEU A 101 -7.80 10.95 12.82
CA LEU A 101 -8.15 12.21 13.47
C LEU A 101 -8.90 13.15 12.52
N PRO A 102 -9.78 14.03 13.05
CA PRO A 102 -10.40 15.07 12.25
C PRO A 102 -9.36 15.98 11.63
N ARG A 103 -9.68 16.59 10.48
CA ARG A 103 -8.80 17.59 9.88
C ARG A 103 -8.66 18.81 10.79
N ARG A 104 -7.50 19.44 10.75
CA ARG A 104 -7.24 20.73 11.39
C ARG A 104 -8.13 21.82 10.80
N PRO A 105 -8.31 22.96 11.51
CA PRO A 105 -9.05 24.11 10.98
C PRO A 105 -8.51 24.64 9.63
N ASP A 106 -7.22 24.47 9.36
CA ASP A 106 -6.57 24.83 8.08
C ASP A 106 -6.75 23.76 6.97
N GLY A 107 -7.55 22.72 7.23
CA GLY A 107 -7.84 21.62 6.30
C GLY A 107 -6.75 20.55 6.24
N ARG A 108 -5.63 20.69 6.97
CA ARG A 108 -4.53 19.72 6.97
C ARG A 108 -4.83 18.52 7.86
N GLU A 109 -4.19 17.40 7.54
CA GLU A 109 -4.23 16.21 8.38
C GLU A 109 -3.42 16.40 9.66
N GLN A 110 -3.85 15.75 10.73
CA GLN A 110 -3.13 15.72 12.00
C GLN A 110 -2.10 14.58 12.01
N SER A 111 -1.05 14.76 12.81
CA SER A 111 -0.09 13.70 13.10
C SER A 111 -0.75 12.65 13.99
N THR A 112 -0.49 11.37 13.70
CA THR A 112 -0.94 10.20 14.46
C THR A 112 0.26 9.31 14.72
N VAL A 113 0.08 8.28 15.56
CA VAL A 113 1.04 7.17 15.60
C VAL A 113 0.98 6.44 14.25
N SER A 114 2.15 6.00 13.77
CA SER A 114 2.28 5.15 12.59
C SER A 114 3.22 3.98 12.88
N TRP A 115 2.84 2.81 12.39
CA TRP A 115 3.72 1.64 12.32
C TRP A 115 4.09 1.44 10.87
N GLU A 116 5.37 1.35 10.59
CA GLU A 116 5.91 1.33 9.23
C GLU A 116 6.75 0.09 9.00
N PHE A 117 6.59 -0.51 7.83
CA PHE A 117 7.39 -1.62 7.38
C PHE A 117 7.90 -1.38 5.97
N ASP A 118 9.21 -1.21 5.85
CA ASP A 118 9.90 -1.08 4.57
C ASP A 118 10.16 -2.45 3.95
N PHE A 119 9.86 -2.59 2.67
CA PHE A 119 10.13 -3.81 1.93
C PHE A 119 10.57 -3.53 0.49
N VAL A 120 11.27 -4.51 -0.08
CA VAL A 120 11.64 -4.55 -1.49
C VAL A 120 11.25 -5.94 -1.99
N HIS A 121 10.54 -6.00 -3.10
CA HIS A 121 10.31 -7.25 -3.82
C HIS A 121 11.20 -7.26 -5.07
N PRO A 122 11.84 -8.39 -5.41
CA PRO A 122 12.67 -8.46 -6.60
C PRO A 122 11.89 -8.05 -7.84
N ASP A 123 12.58 -7.33 -8.74
CA ASP A 123 12.01 -6.94 -10.03
C ASP A 123 11.52 -8.18 -10.78
N SER A 124 10.28 -8.12 -11.24
CA SER A 124 9.63 -9.21 -11.96
C SER A 124 10.23 -9.44 -13.35
N GLU A 125 10.89 -8.44 -13.95
CA GLU A 125 11.56 -8.61 -15.25
C GLU A 125 12.88 -9.40 -15.14
N ASN A 126 13.44 -9.57 -13.93
CA ASN A 126 14.67 -10.33 -13.70
C ASN A 126 14.43 -11.76 -13.17
N GLN A 127 13.18 -12.21 -13.10
CA GLN A 127 12.87 -13.59 -12.74
C GLN A 127 12.77 -14.44 -14.01
N PHE A 128 13.91 -14.96 -14.47
CA PHE A 128 13.88 -16.16 -15.31
C PHE A 128 13.22 -17.26 -14.48
N TYR A 129 12.01 -17.68 -14.86
CA TYR A 129 11.39 -18.88 -14.32
C TYR A 129 12.27 -20.07 -14.70
N ASP A 130 13.23 -20.40 -13.83
CA ASP A 130 13.94 -21.66 -13.89
C ASP A 130 12.91 -22.73 -13.50
N ALA A 131 12.21 -23.26 -14.50
CA ALA A 131 11.20 -24.29 -14.35
C ALA A 131 11.89 -25.56 -13.83
N LYS A 132 12.06 -25.65 -12.51
CA LYS A 132 12.48 -26.89 -11.86
C LYS A 132 11.27 -27.81 -11.77
N LEU A 133 11.23 -28.78 -12.70
CA LEU A 133 10.45 -30.00 -12.52
C LEU A 133 10.97 -30.72 -11.27
N LEU A 134 10.16 -30.71 -10.21
CA LEU A 134 10.36 -31.58 -9.06
C LEU A 134 9.81 -32.97 -9.41
N ARG A 135 10.64 -34.01 -9.19
CA ARG A 135 10.18 -35.40 -9.11
C ARG A 135 9.64 -35.68 -7.72
#